data_AF-A0A3M0Y3A9-F1
#
_entry.id   AF-A0A3M0Y3A9-F1
#
_cell.length_a   1.000
_cell.length_b   1.000
_cell.length_c   1.000
_cell.angle_alpha   90.00
_cell.angle_beta   90.00
_cell.angle_gamma   90.00
#
_symmetry.space_group_name_H-M   'P 1'
#
loop_
_entity.id
_entity.type
_entity.pdbx_description
1 polymer ?
#
loop_
_entity_poly.entity_id
_entity_poly.type
_entity_poly.pdbx_seq_one_letter_code
_entity_poly.pdbx_strand_id
1 'polypeptide(L)'
;MSQLDKLAQPQHRQAILLAELAGLLHNIGKLDVNFLAETTRGNVAEKIEKHLLDIYQYQFKRFAKPNVALIENARSPIVDRFADWNTERDFSAFEQELRSNNYWRPHEDKEFIQATIKAAWMLVRFLQSNGPLYQLQREELQPFKDEYECRQQIQEEFDLNTIPPRERQNKINELKKLTQDALTNFEEVKRAVHNKEKSQQDNLETNFRKFVLSVADESWSLADILTLFWDDFFYKPQNDVEPDYKRKSALEPWLKAEINTTLPALLALAHGEMSGSEKYRITEDKAGKLQIQGVKQEQTTFEGLRISTAFGYERPLKVWQLHKERQSLIAAIPDKQEDVVAKRSDLLKIVQEKLEHGLGDTQRPINEITLWDYASSIAALFKTSIAKSFLEGQVADANQMHWRLLGVRFNGLDYILQASRIADILGRQKKYQQSLDKICIALTQDTPVASLVYQDENGLFFVVPDSDNLKLEDLQSFIDKQLQKSQFEDLRPAISWSETPLRGKQLNLGQELKRQDNIPRPSIDPDKVKEWWGNHSRQICEVCGLRPVISRETSYCSECKKTRQDRMQTW
;
A
#
# COMPACT_ATOMS: atom_id res chain seq x y z
N MET A 1 -14.61 -21.79 -20.38
CA MET A 1 -13.98 -21.31 -19.13
C MET A 1 -14.41 -19.86 -18.97
N SER A 2 -15.01 -19.48 -17.84
CA SER A 2 -15.42 -18.09 -17.65
C SER A 2 -14.19 -17.18 -17.51
N GLN A 3 -14.34 -15.87 -17.71
CA GLN A 3 -13.23 -14.92 -17.52
C GLN A 3 -12.74 -14.90 -16.06
N LEU A 4 -13.65 -15.11 -15.10
CA LEU A 4 -13.30 -15.28 -13.69
C LEU A 4 -12.49 -16.55 -13.44
N ASP A 5 -12.81 -17.67 -14.12
CA ASP A 5 -12.02 -18.90 -14.04
C ASP A 5 -10.60 -18.70 -14.61
N LYS A 6 -10.45 -17.85 -15.63
CA LYS A 6 -9.13 -17.48 -16.18
C LYS A 6 -8.28 -16.78 -15.12
N LEU A 7 -8.85 -15.83 -14.37
CA LEU A 7 -8.13 -15.14 -13.30
C LEU A 7 -7.83 -16.05 -12.10
N ALA A 8 -8.68 -17.04 -11.84
CA ALA A 8 -8.49 -18.02 -10.77
C ALA A 8 -7.35 -19.03 -11.04
N GLN A 9 -6.81 -19.08 -12.27
CA GLN A 9 -5.66 -19.94 -12.57
C GLN A 9 -4.47 -19.58 -11.67
N PRO A 10 -3.73 -20.57 -11.12
CA PRO A 10 -2.71 -20.31 -10.10
C PRO A 10 -1.69 -19.24 -10.48
N GLN A 11 -1.20 -19.26 -11.72
CA GLN A 11 -0.21 -18.30 -12.22
C GLN A 11 -0.76 -16.85 -12.30
N HIS A 12 -1.99 -16.66 -12.78
CA HIS A 12 -2.61 -15.33 -12.89
C HIS A 12 -2.98 -14.79 -11.51
N ARG A 13 -3.59 -15.65 -10.68
CA ARG A 13 -3.92 -15.35 -9.28
C ARG A 13 -2.67 -14.92 -8.51
N GLN A 14 -1.57 -15.64 -8.66
CA GLN A 14 -0.30 -15.32 -7.99
C GLN A 14 0.27 -13.97 -8.46
N ALA A 15 0.26 -13.69 -9.78
CA ALA A 15 0.71 -12.41 -10.33
C ALA A 15 -0.15 -11.23 -9.82
N ILE A 16 -1.49 -11.37 -9.82
CA ILE A 16 -2.39 -10.32 -9.33
C ILE A 16 -2.19 -10.05 -7.83
N LEU A 17 -2.04 -11.10 -7.01
CA LEU A 17 -1.79 -10.94 -5.57
C LEU A 17 -0.38 -10.43 -5.27
N LEU A 18 0.60 -10.73 -6.11
CA LEU A 18 1.93 -10.12 -6.01
C LEU A 18 1.87 -8.62 -6.34
N ALA A 19 1.04 -8.21 -7.30
CA ALA A 19 0.80 -6.81 -7.61
C ALA A 19 0.15 -6.07 -6.42
N GLU A 20 -0.78 -6.70 -5.70
CA GLU A 20 -1.32 -6.15 -4.45
C GLU A 20 -0.20 -5.91 -3.43
N LEU A 21 0.68 -6.89 -3.21
CA LEU A 21 1.84 -6.72 -2.33
C LEU A 21 2.76 -5.58 -2.81
N ALA A 22 3.02 -5.47 -4.11
CA ALA A 22 3.82 -4.39 -4.68
C ALA A 22 3.22 -3.00 -4.36
N GLY A 23 1.91 -2.83 -4.59
CA GLY A 23 1.24 -1.57 -4.27
C GLY A 23 1.30 -1.21 -2.78
N LEU A 24 1.19 -2.22 -1.89
CA LEU A 24 1.32 -2.03 -0.44
C LEU A 24 2.73 -1.62 0.00
N LEU A 25 3.77 -2.19 -0.63
CA LEU A 25 5.17 -1.91 -0.29
C LEU A 25 5.72 -0.66 -0.98
N HIS A 26 5.06 -0.15 -2.01
CA HIS A 26 5.57 0.94 -2.84
C HIS A 26 5.98 2.18 -2.04
N ASN A 27 5.23 2.55 -1.00
CA ASN A 27 5.56 3.69 -0.13
C ASN A 27 6.16 3.31 1.22
N ILE A 28 6.66 2.08 1.39
CA ILE A 28 7.21 1.61 2.68
C ILE A 28 8.39 2.47 3.16
N GLY A 29 9.09 3.15 2.25
CA GLY A 29 10.15 4.09 2.62
C GLY A 29 9.69 5.30 3.42
N LYS A 30 8.39 5.65 3.38
CA LYS A 30 7.81 6.69 4.23
C LYS A 30 7.72 6.26 5.71
N LEU A 31 7.78 4.94 5.98
CA LEU A 31 7.81 4.38 7.33
C LEU A 31 9.23 4.47 7.94
N ASP A 32 9.84 5.64 7.88
CA ASP A 32 11.17 5.91 8.42
C ASP A 32 11.31 7.36 8.89
N VAL A 33 12.14 7.56 9.92
CA VAL A 33 12.41 8.88 10.49
C VAL A 33 13.20 9.80 9.55
N ASN A 34 14.08 9.24 8.72
CA ASN A 34 14.86 9.99 7.72
C ASN A 34 13.92 10.64 6.68
N PHE A 35 12.85 9.96 6.27
CA PHE A 35 11.83 10.56 5.41
C PHE A 35 11.11 11.73 6.10
N LEU A 36 10.69 11.54 7.36
CA LEU A 36 9.96 12.59 8.09
C LEU A 36 10.83 13.83 8.36
N ALA A 37 12.14 13.66 8.52
CA ALA A 37 13.06 14.78 8.65
C ALA A 37 13.15 15.64 7.39
N GLU A 38 13.02 15.04 6.20
CA GLU A 38 13.00 15.78 4.93
C GLU A 38 11.68 16.54 4.73
N THR A 39 10.57 16.07 5.31
CA THR A 39 9.23 16.63 5.06
C THR A 39 8.72 17.56 6.18
N THR A 40 9.46 17.73 7.27
CA THR A 40 9.06 18.57 8.41
C THR A 40 9.97 19.78 8.59
N ARG A 41 9.47 20.80 9.32
CA ARG A 41 10.29 21.97 9.68
C ARG A 41 11.19 21.67 10.88
N GLY A 42 12.44 22.14 10.80
CA GLY A 42 13.39 22.16 11.92
C GLY A 42 14.71 21.47 11.59
N ASN A 43 15.70 21.61 12.48
CA ASN A 43 16.95 20.85 12.40
C ASN A 43 16.77 19.49 13.10
N VAL A 44 16.38 18.47 12.32
CA VAL A 44 16.07 17.12 12.82
C VAL A 44 17.28 16.18 12.73
N ALA A 45 18.25 16.48 11.85
CA ALA A 45 19.40 15.62 11.57
C ALA A 45 20.20 15.28 12.83
N GLU A 46 20.54 16.28 13.66
CA GLU A 46 21.25 16.10 14.92
C GLU A 46 20.49 15.16 15.88
N LYS A 47 19.16 15.24 15.90
CA LYS A 47 18.33 14.37 16.75
C LYS A 47 18.34 12.94 16.23
N ILE A 48 18.26 12.74 14.92
CA ILE A 48 18.30 11.41 14.29
C ILE A 48 19.65 10.75 14.56
N GLU A 49 20.75 11.48 14.38
CA GLU A 49 22.10 11.02 14.70
C GLU A 49 22.23 10.68 16.18
N LYS A 50 21.68 11.54 17.07
CA LYS A 50 21.65 11.26 18.51
C LYS A 50 20.89 9.97 18.84
N HIS A 51 19.86 9.62 18.09
CA HIS A 51 19.11 8.38 18.28
C HIS A 51 19.72 7.18 17.54
N LEU A 52 20.87 7.33 16.85
CA LEU A 52 21.48 6.27 16.03
C LEU A 52 20.53 5.74 14.94
N LEU A 53 19.75 6.64 14.35
CA LEU A 53 18.80 6.31 13.28
C LEU A 53 19.12 6.98 11.94
N ASP A 54 20.28 7.62 11.85
CA ASP A 54 20.73 8.26 10.60
C ASP A 54 21.08 7.17 9.60
N ILE A 55 20.48 7.24 8.42
CA ILE A 55 20.82 6.36 7.30
C ILE A 55 21.50 7.22 6.24
N TYR A 56 22.80 7.02 6.07
CA TYR A 56 23.58 7.76 5.09
C TYR A 56 22.96 7.67 3.70
N GLN A 57 22.71 8.85 3.10
CA GLN A 57 22.05 9.01 1.80
C GLN A 57 20.74 8.19 1.68
N TYR A 58 19.88 8.23 2.70
CA TYR A 58 18.56 7.59 2.61
C TYR A 58 17.75 8.15 1.44
N GLN A 59 17.14 7.28 0.65
CA GLN A 59 16.20 7.63 -0.40
C GLN A 59 14.95 6.76 -0.24
N PHE A 60 13.86 7.35 0.26
CA PHE A 60 12.62 6.60 0.54
C PHE A 60 12.03 5.94 -0.71
N LYS A 61 12.29 6.52 -1.89
CA LYS A 61 11.86 6.02 -3.20
C LYS A 61 12.67 4.79 -3.67
N ARG A 62 13.85 4.57 -3.12
CA ARG A 62 14.77 3.52 -3.58
C ARG A 62 14.54 2.22 -2.82
N PHE A 63 13.54 1.43 -3.22
CA PHE A 63 13.23 0.16 -2.55
C PHE A 63 14.46 -0.78 -2.50
N ALA A 64 15.09 -1.01 -3.65
CA ALA A 64 16.31 -1.81 -3.81
C ALA A 64 17.32 -1.08 -4.73
N LYS A 65 18.55 -1.58 -4.81
CA LYS A 65 19.54 -1.06 -5.79
C LYS A 65 19.00 -1.32 -7.20
N PRO A 66 18.99 -0.33 -8.10
CA PRO A 66 18.62 -0.58 -9.49
C PRO A 66 19.47 -1.69 -10.11
N ASN A 67 18.85 -2.62 -10.82
CA ASN A 67 19.57 -3.62 -11.59
C ASN A 67 20.21 -3.00 -12.84
N VAL A 68 21.53 -2.79 -12.79
CA VAL A 68 22.30 -2.22 -13.92
C VAL A 68 22.22 -3.06 -15.18
N ALA A 69 21.88 -4.35 -15.09
CA ALA A 69 21.71 -5.21 -16.26
C ALA A 69 20.50 -4.84 -17.13
N LEU A 70 19.60 -3.98 -16.64
CA LEU A 70 18.46 -3.45 -17.41
C LEU A 70 18.86 -2.30 -18.34
N ILE A 71 20.02 -1.68 -18.10
CA ILE A 71 20.48 -0.49 -18.80
C ILE A 71 21.20 -0.90 -20.10
N GLU A 72 20.97 -0.14 -21.17
CA GLU A 72 21.63 -0.35 -22.45
C GLU A 72 23.16 -0.19 -22.31
N ASN A 73 23.94 -1.11 -22.90
CA ASN A 73 25.40 -1.18 -22.67
C ASN A 73 26.11 0.12 -23.05
N ALA A 74 25.67 0.78 -24.14
CA ALA A 74 26.23 2.07 -24.57
C ALA A 74 26.00 3.21 -23.55
N ARG A 75 25.06 3.02 -22.61
CA ARG A 75 24.68 3.99 -21.58
C ARG A 75 25.18 3.61 -20.19
N SER A 76 25.64 2.36 -19.98
CA SER A 76 26.26 1.92 -18.72
C SER A 76 27.41 2.80 -18.22
N PRO A 77 28.30 3.36 -19.07
CA PRO A 77 29.36 4.24 -18.60
C PRO A 77 28.88 5.51 -17.88
N ILE A 78 27.64 5.94 -18.11
CA ILE A 78 27.04 7.07 -17.38
C ILE A 78 26.85 6.68 -15.91
N VAL A 79 26.39 5.47 -15.66
CA VAL A 79 26.24 4.94 -14.31
C VAL A 79 27.57 4.86 -13.58
N ASP A 80 28.61 4.35 -14.25
CA ASP A 80 29.92 4.15 -13.63
C ASP A 80 30.71 5.46 -13.48
N ARG A 81 30.62 6.38 -14.46
CA ARG A 81 31.36 7.66 -14.47
C ARG A 81 30.88 8.63 -13.40
N PHE A 82 29.61 8.59 -13.04
CA PHE A 82 29.00 9.51 -12.07
C PHE A 82 28.74 8.83 -10.71
N ALA A 83 29.42 7.73 -10.43
CA ALA A 83 29.24 6.93 -9.22
C ALA A 83 29.58 7.65 -7.90
N ASP A 84 30.21 8.82 -7.94
CA ASP A 84 30.53 9.65 -6.76
C ASP A 84 29.67 10.92 -6.65
N TRP A 85 28.74 11.13 -7.57
CA TRP A 85 27.99 12.39 -7.70
C TRP A 85 26.66 12.34 -6.94
N ASN A 86 26.42 13.32 -6.07
CA ASN A 86 25.23 13.33 -5.20
C ASN A 86 24.65 14.72 -4.86
N THR A 87 25.23 15.80 -5.38
CA THR A 87 24.83 17.19 -5.08
C THR A 87 24.07 17.87 -6.23
N GLU A 88 23.45 19.02 -5.95
CA GLU A 88 22.80 19.86 -6.98
C GLU A 88 23.80 20.44 -8.00
N ARG A 89 25.04 20.70 -7.54
CA ARG A 89 26.14 21.09 -8.43
C ARG A 89 26.50 19.97 -9.39
N ASP A 90 26.50 18.72 -8.91
CA ASP A 90 26.76 17.56 -9.75
C ASP A 90 25.65 17.35 -10.78
N PHE A 91 24.38 17.59 -10.41
CA PHE A 91 23.27 17.52 -11.37
C PHE A 91 23.43 18.51 -12.53
N SER A 92 23.85 19.75 -12.27
CA SER A 92 24.06 20.75 -13.33
C SER A 92 25.16 20.32 -14.32
N ALA A 93 26.26 19.77 -13.81
CA ALA A 93 27.33 19.22 -14.64
C ALA A 93 26.87 17.98 -15.43
N PHE A 94 26.04 17.14 -14.80
CA PHE A 94 25.50 15.91 -15.38
C PHE A 94 24.58 16.22 -16.55
N GLU A 95 23.69 17.18 -16.36
CA GLU A 95 22.79 17.67 -17.40
C GLU A 95 23.57 18.21 -18.59
N GLN A 96 24.60 19.03 -18.35
CA GLN A 96 25.43 19.60 -19.42
C GLN A 96 26.10 18.48 -20.24
N GLU A 97 26.70 17.49 -19.58
CA GLU A 97 27.36 16.38 -20.27
C GLU A 97 26.39 15.53 -21.10
N LEU A 98 25.21 15.19 -20.56
CA LEU A 98 24.22 14.43 -21.31
C LEU A 98 23.68 15.20 -22.53
N ARG A 99 23.52 16.52 -22.42
CA ARG A 99 23.12 17.37 -23.55
C ARG A 99 24.20 17.43 -24.64
N SER A 100 25.48 17.48 -24.26
CA SER A 100 26.59 17.52 -25.22
C SER A 100 26.81 16.23 -26.01
N ASN A 101 26.43 15.07 -25.45
CA ASN A 101 26.64 13.76 -26.08
C ASN A 101 25.51 13.29 -27.01
N ASN A 102 24.43 14.09 -27.18
CA ASN A 102 23.30 13.79 -28.08
C ASN A 102 22.69 12.37 -27.91
N TYR A 103 22.45 11.94 -26.66
CA TYR A 103 21.78 10.65 -26.37
C TYR A 103 20.28 10.57 -26.76
N TRP A 104 19.76 11.61 -27.42
CA TRP A 104 18.34 11.86 -27.69
C TRP A 104 18.04 11.77 -29.18
N ARG A 105 16.78 11.47 -29.55
CA ARG A 105 16.39 11.47 -30.96
C ARG A 105 16.17 12.92 -31.46
N PRO A 106 16.45 13.26 -32.74
CA PRO A 106 16.38 14.64 -33.26
C PRO A 106 15.02 15.36 -33.19
N HIS A 107 13.95 14.68 -32.73
CA HIS A 107 12.58 15.19 -32.72
C HIS A 107 11.87 15.03 -31.36
N GLU A 108 12.61 14.72 -30.30
CA GLU A 108 12.02 14.61 -28.96
C GLU A 108 11.76 15.99 -28.36
N ASP A 109 10.62 16.12 -27.67
CA ASP A 109 10.25 17.32 -26.93
C ASP A 109 11.32 17.67 -25.89
N LYS A 110 11.66 18.96 -25.76
CA LYS A 110 12.60 19.46 -24.76
C LYS A 110 12.19 19.08 -23.33
N GLU A 111 10.88 19.08 -23.04
CA GLU A 111 10.38 18.69 -21.72
C GLU A 111 10.58 17.20 -21.45
N PHE A 112 10.36 16.37 -22.47
CA PHE A 112 10.61 14.93 -22.38
C PHE A 112 12.10 14.63 -22.22
N ILE A 113 12.98 15.35 -22.93
CA ILE A 113 14.43 15.26 -22.75
C ILE A 113 14.81 15.62 -21.31
N GLN A 114 14.24 16.68 -20.74
CA GLN A 114 14.50 17.05 -19.34
C GLN A 114 14.06 15.93 -18.37
N ALA A 115 12.88 15.35 -18.57
CA ALA A 115 12.41 14.24 -17.76
C ALA A 115 13.37 13.03 -17.88
N THR A 116 13.86 12.76 -19.08
CA THR A 116 14.80 11.66 -19.35
C THR A 116 16.16 11.89 -18.66
N ILE A 117 16.66 13.12 -18.62
CA ILE A 117 17.86 13.50 -17.85
C ILE A 117 17.63 13.30 -16.35
N LYS A 118 16.50 13.75 -15.82
CA LYS A 118 16.13 13.57 -14.40
C LYS A 118 16.03 12.08 -14.01
N ALA A 119 15.42 11.26 -14.87
CA ALA A 119 15.35 9.82 -14.69
C ALA A 119 16.75 9.18 -14.59
N ALA A 120 17.67 9.56 -15.48
CA ALA A 120 19.06 9.07 -15.42
C ALA A 120 19.79 9.50 -14.15
N TRP A 121 19.62 10.75 -13.73
CA TRP A 121 20.18 11.24 -12.48
C TRP A 121 19.67 10.46 -11.28
N MET A 122 18.38 10.13 -11.25
CA MET A 122 17.81 9.30 -10.19
C MET A 122 18.34 7.88 -10.18
N LEU A 123 18.57 7.26 -11.34
CA LEU A 123 19.26 5.95 -11.40
C LEU A 123 20.64 6.03 -10.73
N VAL A 124 21.45 7.04 -11.06
CA VAL A 124 22.78 7.24 -10.48
C VAL A 124 22.69 7.38 -8.96
N ARG A 125 21.80 8.24 -8.46
CA ARG A 125 21.60 8.40 -7.00
C ARG A 125 21.14 7.12 -6.33
N PHE A 126 20.22 6.37 -6.94
CA PHE A 126 19.68 5.14 -6.38
C PHE A 126 20.72 4.03 -6.24
N LEU A 127 21.75 4.01 -7.08
CA LEU A 127 22.84 3.03 -7.01
C LEU A 127 23.75 3.22 -5.81
N GLN A 128 23.85 4.45 -5.30
CA GLN A 128 24.72 4.82 -4.17
C GLN A 128 23.95 4.91 -2.85
N SER A 129 22.69 5.35 -2.92
CA SER A 129 21.83 5.56 -1.76
C SER A 129 21.45 4.28 -1.02
N ASN A 130 21.08 4.45 0.24
CA ASN A 130 20.38 3.44 1.01
C ASN A 130 18.87 3.66 0.94
N GLY A 131 18.09 2.64 1.29
CA GLY A 131 16.64 2.68 1.13
C GLY A 131 15.88 1.92 2.21
N PRO A 132 14.60 1.60 1.99
CA PRO A 132 13.74 0.99 2.98
C PRO A 132 14.19 -0.41 3.43
N LEU A 133 14.97 -1.12 2.62
CA LEU A 133 15.56 -2.41 2.97
C LEU A 133 16.79 -2.30 3.87
N TYR A 134 17.27 -1.10 4.19
CA TYR A 134 18.37 -0.90 5.13
C TYR A 134 17.90 -1.14 6.58
N GLN A 135 18.52 -2.08 7.27
CA GLN A 135 18.13 -2.50 8.63
C GLN A 135 19.14 -2.00 9.66
N LEU A 136 18.82 -0.89 10.32
CA LEU A 136 19.60 -0.35 11.44
C LEU A 136 19.72 -1.36 12.60
N GLN A 137 20.94 -1.53 13.11
CA GLN A 137 21.29 -2.37 14.27
C GLN A 137 21.65 -1.49 15.48
N ARG A 138 20.76 -0.54 15.80
CA ARG A 138 20.97 0.45 16.86
C ARG A 138 21.33 -0.19 18.20
N GLU A 139 20.68 -1.30 18.54
CA GLU A 139 20.88 -2.01 19.81
C GLU A 139 22.33 -2.49 19.99
N GLU A 140 23.04 -2.76 18.90
CA GLU A 140 24.47 -3.14 18.93
C GLU A 140 25.38 -1.93 19.15
N LEU A 141 24.95 -0.72 18.76
CA LEU A 141 25.73 0.52 18.87
C LEU A 141 25.50 1.25 20.20
N GLN A 142 24.31 1.16 20.76
CA GLN A 142 23.90 1.94 21.93
C GLN A 142 24.86 1.79 23.13
N PRO A 143 25.33 0.58 23.53
CA PRO A 143 26.22 0.45 24.68
C PRO A 143 27.55 1.19 24.52
N PHE A 144 28.12 1.20 23.31
CA PHE A 144 29.39 1.86 23.01
C PHE A 144 29.23 3.37 22.95
N LYS A 145 28.08 3.84 22.46
CA LYS A 145 27.72 5.25 22.51
C LYS A 145 27.56 5.73 23.95
N ASP A 146 26.82 4.98 24.76
CA ASP A 146 26.59 5.29 26.17
C ASP A 146 27.92 5.35 26.94
N GLU A 147 28.85 4.43 26.65
CA GLU A 147 30.20 4.45 27.23
C GLU A 147 30.97 5.73 26.83
N TYR A 148 30.98 6.08 25.54
CA TYR A 148 31.66 7.27 25.05
C TYR A 148 31.08 8.55 25.67
N GLU A 149 29.75 8.71 25.65
CA GLU A 149 29.05 9.87 26.23
C GLU A 149 29.29 9.98 27.74
N CYS A 150 29.26 8.85 28.47
CA CYS A 150 29.58 8.82 29.89
C CYS A 150 31.00 9.31 30.19
N ARG A 151 31.99 8.88 29.40
CA ARG A 151 33.39 9.31 29.57
C ARG A 151 33.58 10.78 29.20
N GLN A 152 32.92 11.25 28.16
CA GLN A 152 32.91 12.66 27.78
C GLN A 152 32.35 13.52 28.91
N GLN A 153 31.21 13.13 29.50
CA GLN A 153 30.61 13.85 30.62
C GLN A 153 31.53 13.87 31.85
N ILE A 154 32.14 12.73 32.21
CA ILE A 154 33.12 12.67 33.31
C ILE A 154 34.29 13.63 33.05
N GLN A 155 34.78 13.72 31.81
CA GLN A 155 35.88 14.61 31.45
C GLN A 155 35.49 16.10 31.57
N GLU A 156 34.26 16.46 31.19
CA GLU A 156 33.75 17.84 31.22
C GLU A 156 33.40 18.31 32.64
N GLU A 157 32.82 17.44 33.46
CA GLU A 157 32.37 17.76 34.82
C GLU A 157 33.47 17.58 35.89
N PHE A 158 34.67 17.15 35.49
CA PHE A 158 35.74 16.84 36.42
C PHE A 158 36.25 18.09 37.17
N ASP A 159 35.98 18.17 38.48
CA ASP A 159 36.46 19.28 39.31
C ASP A 159 37.95 19.15 39.64
N LEU A 160 38.76 19.87 38.87
CA LEU A 160 40.21 19.95 39.02
C LEU A 160 40.66 20.56 40.36
N ASN A 161 39.78 21.23 41.11
CA ASN A 161 40.15 21.88 42.36
C ASN A 161 40.38 20.89 43.50
N THR A 162 39.87 19.66 43.37
CA THR A 162 40.00 18.58 44.36
C THR A 162 41.36 17.86 44.31
N ILE A 163 42.20 18.13 43.31
CA ILE A 163 43.45 17.40 43.04
C ILE A 163 44.69 18.28 43.26
N PRO A 164 45.78 17.76 43.84
CA PRO A 164 47.04 18.49 43.98
C PRO A 164 47.57 19.01 42.63
N PRO A 165 48.12 20.24 42.55
CA PRO A 165 48.57 20.83 41.28
C PRO A 165 49.54 19.97 40.46
N ARG A 166 50.37 19.15 41.13
CA ARG A 166 51.32 18.24 40.48
C ARG A 166 50.66 17.02 39.82
N GLU A 167 49.47 16.63 40.24
CA GLU A 167 48.74 15.45 39.75
C GLU A 167 47.63 15.79 38.75
N ARG A 168 47.17 17.06 38.72
CA ARG A 168 46.11 17.54 37.82
C ARG A 168 46.37 17.21 36.36
N GLN A 169 47.58 17.52 35.87
CA GLN A 169 47.91 17.32 34.45
C GLN A 169 47.88 15.84 34.06
N ASN A 170 48.37 14.95 34.92
CA ASN A 170 48.35 13.51 34.69
C ASN A 170 46.92 12.98 34.63
N LYS A 171 46.05 13.44 35.53
CA LYS A 171 44.65 13.01 35.55
C LYS A 171 43.86 13.53 34.35
N ILE A 172 44.10 14.78 33.93
CA ILE A 172 43.52 15.32 32.69
C ILE A 172 43.94 14.48 31.47
N ASN A 173 45.22 14.13 31.38
CA ASN A 173 45.73 13.32 30.27
C ASN A 173 45.13 11.90 30.28
N GLU A 174 44.98 11.30 31.46
CA GLU A 174 44.33 10.00 31.64
C GLU A 174 42.86 10.04 31.19
N LEU A 175 42.08 11.02 31.64
CA LEU A 175 40.68 11.18 31.26
C LEU A 175 40.53 11.40 29.75
N LYS A 176 41.34 12.29 29.17
CA LYS A 176 41.37 12.52 27.71
C LYS A 176 41.68 11.24 26.95
N LYS A 177 42.64 10.44 27.43
CA LYS A 177 42.98 9.16 26.82
C LYS A 177 41.81 8.19 26.87
N LEU A 178 41.18 8.02 28.03
CA LEU A 178 40.02 7.12 28.18
C LEU A 178 38.84 7.53 27.29
N THR A 179 38.54 8.83 27.19
CA THR A 179 37.50 9.33 26.28
C THR A 179 37.87 9.07 24.82
N GLN A 180 39.14 9.29 24.44
CA GLN A 180 39.61 9.03 23.08
C GLN A 180 39.60 7.53 22.73
N ASP A 181 39.96 6.66 23.67
CA ASP A 181 39.93 5.21 23.50
C ASP A 181 38.49 4.73 23.29
N ALA A 182 37.53 5.26 24.07
CA ALA A 182 36.11 4.95 23.90
C ALA A 182 35.53 5.49 22.59
N LEU A 183 35.93 6.69 22.15
CA LEU A 183 35.54 7.22 20.83
C LEU A 183 36.07 6.33 19.70
N THR A 184 37.33 5.91 19.80
CA THR A 184 37.97 5.04 18.81
C THR A 184 37.25 3.70 18.73
N ASN A 185 36.95 3.10 19.89
CA ASN A 185 36.18 1.86 19.97
C ASN A 185 34.77 2.02 19.38
N PHE A 186 34.06 3.10 19.73
CA PHE A 186 32.75 3.39 19.17
C PHE A 186 32.78 3.52 17.64
N GLU A 187 33.76 4.23 17.08
CA GLU A 187 33.92 4.39 15.62
C GLU A 187 34.35 3.10 14.89
N GLU A 188 35.09 2.21 15.56
CA GLU A 188 35.41 0.89 15.02
C GLU A 188 34.18 -0.02 14.98
N VAL A 189 33.42 -0.07 16.08
CA VAL A 189 32.17 -0.84 16.14
C VAL A 189 31.14 -0.27 15.16
N LYS A 190 31.01 1.05 15.05
CA LYS A 190 30.14 1.73 14.09
C LYS A 190 30.44 1.31 12.65
N ARG A 191 31.73 1.25 12.27
CA ARG A 191 32.16 0.76 10.95
C ARG A 191 31.82 -0.72 10.75
N ALA A 192 32.04 -1.57 11.75
CA ALA A 192 31.71 -2.99 11.68
C ALA A 192 30.19 -3.23 11.52
N VAL A 193 29.37 -2.52 12.30
CA VAL A 193 27.91 -2.56 12.22
C VAL A 193 27.45 -2.06 10.85
N HIS A 194 27.96 -0.94 10.36
CA HIS A 194 27.60 -0.43 9.03
C HIS A 194 27.84 -1.45 7.91
N ASN A 195 28.97 -2.15 7.93
CA ASN A 195 29.25 -3.22 6.96
C ASN A 195 28.26 -4.38 7.06
N LYS A 196 27.84 -4.74 8.28
CA LYS A 196 26.82 -5.77 8.53
C LYS A 196 25.45 -5.33 8.01
N GLU A 197 25.03 -4.11 8.30
CA GLU A 197 23.77 -3.52 7.81
C GLU A 197 23.74 -3.51 6.28
N LYS A 198 24.87 -3.17 5.63
CA LYS A 198 24.98 -3.18 4.17
C LYS A 198 24.84 -4.58 3.58
N SER A 199 25.52 -5.57 4.17
CA SER A 199 25.39 -6.98 3.77
C SER A 199 23.96 -7.49 3.94
N GLN A 200 23.27 -7.12 5.02
CA GLN A 200 21.86 -7.45 5.23
C GLN A 200 20.96 -6.81 4.16
N GLN A 201 21.19 -5.54 3.82
CA GLN A 201 20.48 -4.87 2.74
C GLN A 201 20.65 -5.62 1.41
N ASP A 202 21.88 -5.95 1.03
CA ASP A 202 22.17 -6.66 -0.23
C ASP A 202 21.48 -8.04 -0.30
N ASN A 203 21.44 -8.75 0.83
CA ASN A 203 20.72 -10.02 0.95
C ASN A 203 19.20 -9.84 0.77
N LEU A 204 18.61 -8.84 1.42
CA LEU A 204 17.18 -8.53 1.27
C LEU A 204 16.85 -8.15 -0.16
N GLU A 205 17.64 -7.27 -0.79
CA GLU A 205 17.43 -6.90 -2.18
C GLU A 205 17.51 -8.12 -3.11
N THR A 206 18.46 -9.04 -2.86
CA THR A 206 18.57 -10.29 -3.62
C THR A 206 17.33 -11.17 -3.43
N ASN A 207 16.79 -11.25 -2.21
CA ASN A 207 15.56 -11.98 -1.94
C ASN A 207 14.36 -11.36 -2.65
N PHE A 208 14.20 -10.03 -2.60
CA PHE A 208 13.10 -9.34 -3.28
C PHE A 208 13.17 -9.45 -4.82
N ARG A 209 14.36 -9.64 -5.40
CA ARG A 209 14.50 -9.92 -6.84
C ARG A 209 13.96 -11.29 -7.28
N LYS A 210 13.76 -12.22 -6.34
CA LYS A 210 13.18 -13.55 -6.64
C LYS A 210 11.68 -13.50 -6.91
N PHE A 211 10.98 -12.47 -6.42
CA PHE A 211 9.58 -12.25 -6.71
C PHE A 211 9.47 -11.60 -8.08
N VAL A 212 8.87 -12.28 -9.04
CA VAL A 212 8.78 -11.81 -10.42
C VAL A 212 7.32 -11.70 -10.80
N LEU A 213 6.90 -10.47 -11.08
CA LEU A 213 5.59 -10.15 -11.61
C LEU A 213 5.66 -10.25 -13.14
N SER A 214 4.99 -11.25 -13.70
CA SER A 214 4.95 -11.50 -15.14
C SER A 214 3.53 -11.41 -15.67
N VAL A 215 3.35 -10.63 -16.74
CA VAL A 215 2.07 -10.40 -17.39
C VAL A 215 2.31 -10.30 -18.89
N ALA A 216 1.64 -11.14 -19.68
CA ALA A 216 1.88 -11.27 -21.12
C ALA A 216 3.38 -11.47 -21.42
N ASP A 217 4.00 -10.57 -22.18
CA ASP A 217 5.40 -10.57 -22.58
C ASP A 217 6.33 -9.74 -21.67
N GLU A 218 5.78 -9.12 -20.61
CA GLU A 218 6.54 -8.26 -19.70
C GLU A 218 6.74 -8.91 -18.33
N SER A 219 7.97 -8.85 -17.81
CA SER A 219 8.34 -9.42 -16.51
C SER A 219 9.25 -8.46 -15.73
N TRP A 220 8.87 -8.18 -14.48
CA TRP A 220 9.64 -7.32 -13.58
C TRP A 220 9.83 -7.98 -12.22
N SER A 221 11.04 -7.87 -11.66
CA SER A 221 11.25 -8.25 -10.26
C SER A 221 10.57 -7.24 -9.33
N LEU A 222 10.12 -7.68 -8.16
CA LEU A 222 9.48 -6.81 -7.17
C LEU A 222 10.47 -5.72 -6.69
N ALA A 223 11.75 -6.07 -6.55
CA ALA A 223 12.79 -5.10 -6.20
C ALA A 223 12.92 -3.98 -7.25
N ASP A 224 12.92 -4.33 -8.53
CA ASP A 224 13.13 -3.37 -9.63
C ASP A 224 11.88 -2.54 -9.88
N ILE A 225 10.69 -3.16 -9.90
CA ILE A 225 9.43 -2.41 -10.09
C ILE A 225 9.23 -1.40 -8.97
N LEU A 226 9.45 -1.75 -7.69
CA LEU A 226 9.27 -0.81 -6.58
C LEU A 226 10.33 0.31 -6.54
N THR A 227 11.45 0.12 -7.22
CA THR A 227 12.54 1.10 -7.29
C THR A 227 12.38 2.05 -8.48
N LEU A 228 12.04 1.52 -9.65
CA LEU A 228 11.95 2.28 -10.90
C LEU A 228 10.57 2.91 -11.11
N PHE A 229 9.66 2.65 -10.19
CA PHE A 229 8.31 3.15 -10.25
C PHE A 229 8.15 4.46 -9.46
N TRP A 230 8.45 5.60 -10.10
CA TRP A 230 8.19 6.94 -9.54
C TRP A 230 7.87 7.95 -10.63
N ASP A 231 7.13 9.01 -10.31
CA ASP A 231 6.77 10.05 -11.27
C ASP A 231 7.99 10.67 -11.98
N ASP A 232 9.17 10.69 -11.35
CA ASP A 232 10.39 11.18 -11.99
C ASP A 232 10.88 10.31 -13.17
N PHE A 233 10.44 9.04 -13.24
CA PHE A 233 10.70 8.12 -14.35
C PHE A 233 9.63 8.19 -15.44
N PHE A 234 8.60 9.02 -15.27
CA PHE A 234 7.51 9.16 -16.23
C PHE A 234 7.23 10.63 -16.53
N TYR A 235 7.34 11.00 -17.80
CA TYR A 235 6.88 12.30 -18.24
C TYR A 235 5.36 12.35 -18.23
N LYS A 236 4.82 13.39 -17.57
CA LYS A 236 3.42 13.81 -17.64
C LYS A 236 3.36 15.19 -18.31
N PRO A 237 2.48 15.42 -19.29
CA PRO A 237 2.26 16.75 -19.84
C PRO A 237 1.70 17.70 -18.77
N GLN A 238 2.04 18.99 -18.83
CA GLN A 238 1.81 19.98 -17.76
C GLN A 238 0.32 20.25 -17.41
N ASN A 239 -0.63 19.87 -18.27
CA ASN A 239 -2.06 20.12 -18.03
C ASN A 239 -2.75 18.88 -17.42
N ASP A 240 -2.59 18.70 -16.10
CA ASP A 240 -3.22 17.65 -15.27
C ASP A 240 -4.75 17.81 -15.12
N VAL A 241 -5.37 18.64 -15.98
CA VAL A 241 -6.82 18.86 -16.05
C VAL A 241 -7.48 17.87 -17.02
N GLU A 242 -6.71 17.22 -17.89
CA GLU A 242 -7.25 16.16 -18.74
C GLU A 242 -7.51 14.90 -17.91
N PRO A 243 -8.74 14.33 -17.98
CA PRO A 243 -9.06 13.08 -17.31
C PRO A 243 -8.21 11.90 -17.80
N ASP A 244 -7.54 12.03 -18.96
CA ASP A 244 -6.72 10.99 -19.58
C ASP A 244 -5.33 11.48 -19.99
N TYR A 245 -4.59 12.05 -19.04
CA TYR A 245 -3.22 12.49 -19.28
C TYR A 245 -2.32 11.33 -19.74
N LYS A 246 -1.51 11.59 -20.77
CA LYS A 246 -0.64 10.56 -21.36
C LYS A 246 0.71 10.49 -20.64
N ARG A 247 0.98 9.35 -20.00
CA ARG A 247 2.30 9.03 -19.43
C ARG A 247 3.21 8.49 -20.53
N LYS A 248 4.42 9.03 -20.59
CA LYS A 248 5.52 8.46 -21.39
C LYS A 248 6.67 8.12 -20.47
N SER A 249 7.25 6.93 -20.61
CA SER A 249 8.39 6.53 -19.80
C SER A 249 9.61 7.38 -20.15
N ALA A 250 10.11 8.14 -19.17
CA ALA A 250 11.37 8.86 -19.26
C ALA A 250 12.56 7.91 -19.01
N LEU A 251 12.29 6.69 -18.53
CA LEU A 251 13.29 5.66 -18.34
C LEU A 251 13.55 4.85 -19.62
N GLU A 252 12.54 4.70 -20.49
CA GLU A 252 12.60 3.91 -21.74
C GLU A 252 13.88 4.15 -22.57
N PRO A 253 14.36 5.39 -22.79
CA PRO A 253 15.59 5.59 -23.55
C PRO A 253 16.81 4.87 -22.93
N TRP A 254 16.86 4.73 -21.61
CA TRP A 254 18.01 4.17 -20.88
C TRP A 254 18.01 2.64 -20.82
N LEU A 255 16.85 2.02 -21.02
CA LEU A 255 16.71 0.58 -20.91
C LEU A 255 17.10 -0.11 -22.22
N LYS A 256 17.41 -1.40 -22.12
CA LYS A 256 17.57 -2.25 -23.29
C LYS A 256 16.25 -2.33 -24.08
N ALA A 257 16.36 -2.46 -25.40
CA ALA A 257 15.21 -2.39 -26.31
C ALA A 257 14.12 -3.45 -26.03
N GLU A 258 14.48 -4.59 -25.44
CA GLU A 258 13.55 -5.66 -25.04
C GLU A 258 12.78 -5.39 -23.74
N ILE A 259 13.12 -4.33 -22.99
CA ILE A 259 12.51 -4.03 -21.70
C ILE A 259 11.36 -3.03 -21.88
N ASN A 260 10.12 -3.54 -21.79
CA ASN A 260 8.92 -2.71 -21.75
C ASN A 260 8.75 -2.04 -20.39
N THR A 261 8.07 -0.88 -20.36
CA THR A 261 7.81 -0.12 -19.12
C THR A 261 6.32 0.05 -18.84
N THR A 262 5.46 -0.75 -19.49
CA THR A 262 4.01 -0.64 -19.38
C THR A 262 3.55 -1.09 -18.00
N LEU A 263 4.14 -2.15 -17.45
CA LEU A 263 3.78 -2.68 -16.13
C LEU A 263 4.21 -1.71 -15.01
N PRO A 264 5.46 -1.17 -14.97
CA PRO A 264 5.81 -0.06 -14.08
C PRO A 264 4.90 1.17 -14.26
N ALA A 265 4.48 1.49 -15.49
CA ALA A 265 3.58 2.61 -15.75
C ALA A 265 2.19 2.43 -15.11
N LEU A 266 1.69 1.19 -15.00
CA LEU A 266 0.42 0.90 -14.31
C LEU A 266 0.52 1.18 -12.81
N LEU A 267 1.63 0.82 -12.16
CA LEU A 267 1.85 1.17 -10.77
C LEU A 267 2.04 2.69 -10.61
N ALA A 268 2.60 3.37 -11.62
CA ALA A 268 2.70 4.83 -11.74
C ALA A 268 1.40 5.56 -11.83
N LEU A 269 0.53 5.02 -12.65
CA LEU A 269 -0.82 5.47 -12.69
C LEU A 269 -1.46 5.30 -11.32
N ALA A 270 -1.46 4.09 -10.73
CA ALA A 270 -2.09 3.83 -9.44
C ALA A 270 -1.61 4.78 -8.32
N HIS A 271 -0.31 5.03 -8.20
CA HIS A 271 0.20 6.04 -7.26
C HIS A 271 -0.28 7.44 -7.61
N GLY A 272 -0.17 7.83 -8.89
CA GLY A 272 -0.57 9.16 -9.35
C GLY A 272 -2.05 9.43 -9.18
N GLU A 273 -2.88 8.39 -9.24
CA GLU A 273 -4.32 8.45 -8.99
C GLU A 273 -4.67 8.62 -7.51
N MET A 274 -3.77 8.25 -6.59
CA MET A 274 -3.98 8.51 -5.16
C MET A 274 -3.30 9.80 -4.71
N SER A 275 -2.13 10.11 -5.27
CA SER A 275 -1.33 11.27 -4.91
C SER A 275 -2.07 12.58 -5.18
N GLY A 276 -2.28 13.35 -4.10
CA GLY A 276 -2.92 14.64 -4.17
C GLY A 276 -4.44 14.59 -4.14
N SER A 277 -5.07 13.40 -4.22
CA SER A 277 -6.54 13.28 -4.17
C SER A 277 -7.10 13.82 -2.85
N GLU A 278 -6.35 13.63 -1.76
CA GLU A 278 -6.64 14.12 -0.42
C GLU A 278 -6.49 15.65 -0.26
N LYS A 279 -5.80 16.31 -1.20
CA LYS A 279 -5.50 17.75 -1.15
C LYS A 279 -6.61 18.61 -1.73
N TYR A 280 -7.56 17.98 -2.41
CA TYR A 280 -8.65 18.66 -3.09
C TYR A 280 -9.99 18.07 -2.66
N ARG A 281 -10.91 18.92 -2.22
CA ARG A 281 -12.30 18.54 -1.96
C ARG A 281 -13.15 18.85 -3.17
N ILE A 282 -13.97 17.88 -3.55
CA ILE A 282 -15.07 18.11 -4.49
C ILE A 282 -16.25 18.62 -3.65
N THR A 283 -16.64 19.86 -3.83
CA THR A 283 -17.80 20.49 -3.20
C THR A 283 -18.87 20.76 -4.25
N GLU A 284 -20.14 20.77 -3.87
CA GLU A 284 -21.22 21.24 -4.75
C GLU A 284 -21.52 22.69 -4.41
N ASP A 285 -21.59 23.56 -5.42
CA ASP A 285 -22.10 24.91 -5.23
C ASP A 285 -23.63 24.93 -5.06
N LYS A 286 -24.20 26.10 -4.77
CA LYS A 286 -25.64 26.26 -4.58
C LYS A 286 -26.48 25.92 -5.82
N ALA A 287 -25.84 25.79 -6.99
CA ALA A 287 -26.48 25.38 -8.24
C ALA A 287 -26.28 23.89 -8.54
N GLY A 288 -25.67 23.11 -7.63
CA GLY A 288 -25.39 21.69 -7.79
C GLY A 288 -24.20 21.40 -8.70
N LYS A 289 -23.36 22.40 -9.01
CA LYS A 289 -22.17 22.20 -9.83
C LYS A 289 -20.98 21.82 -8.95
N LEU A 290 -20.28 20.75 -9.32
CA LEU A 290 -19.06 20.31 -8.65
C LEU A 290 -17.94 21.35 -8.81
N GLN A 291 -17.33 21.74 -7.70
CA GLN A 291 -16.17 22.62 -7.60
C GLN A 291 -15.04 21.88 -6.89
N ILE A 292 -13.81 22.11 -7.33
CA ILE A 292 -12.62 21.53 -6.71
C ILE A 292 -11.98 22.62 -5.86
N GLN A 293 -11.98 22.44 -4.54
CA GLN A 293 -11.37 23.38 -3.60
C GLN A 293 -10.18 22.72 -2.89
N GLY A 294 -9.00 23.33 -3.01
CA GLY A 294 -7.83 22.90 -2.26
C GLY A 294 -8.04 23.01 -0.74
N VAL A 295 -7.59 22.02 0.01
CA VAL A 295 -7.58 22.05 1.47
C VAL A 295 -6.39 22.92 1.92
N LYS A 296 -6.63 23.89 2.81
CA LYS A 296 -5.53 24.67 3.40
C LYS A 296 -4.66 23.75 4.26
N GLN A 297 -3.39 23.64 3.89
CA GLN A 297 -2.45 22.76 4.57
C GLN A 297 -1.57 23.53 5.55
N GLU A 298 -1.33 22.93 6.72
CA GLU A 298 -0.43 23.48 7.73
C GLU A 298 0.72 22.50 7.96
N GLN A 299 1.95 22.95 7.68
CA GLN A 299 3.16 22.20 7.98
C GLN A 299 3.38 22.11 9.48
N THR A 300 3.71 20.90 9.95
CA THR A 300 4.01 20.63 11.36
C THR A 300 5.52 20.60 11.60
N THR A 301 5.92 20.90 12.84
CA THR A 301 7.27 20.58 13.31
C THR A 301 7.40 19.08 13.54
N PHE A 302 8.63 18.58 13.59
CA PHE A 302 8.92 17.17 13.82
C PHE A 302 8.31 16.66 15.14
N GLU A 303 8.38 17.43 16.23
CA GLU A 303 7.79 17.08 17.54
C GLU A 303 6.25 17.21 17.55
N GLY A 304 5.72 18.01 16.63
CA GLY A 304 4.30 18.29 16.46
C GLY A 304 3.58 17.27 15.57
N LEU A 305 4.27 16.25 15.06
CA LEU A 305 3.65 15.20 14.24
C LEU A 305 2.59 14.44 15.05
N ARG A 306 1.40 14.35 14.46
CA ARG A 306 0.22 13.67 15.01
C ARG A 306 -0.46 12.88 13.91
N ILE A 307 -1.00 11.72 14.26
CA ILE A 307 -2.04 11.04 13.46
C ILE A 307 -3.38 11.52 13.98
N SER A 308 -4.22 12.07 13.11
CA SER A 308 -5.60 12.43 13.42
C SER A 308 -6.58 11.34 12.98
N THR A 309 -7.83 11.43 13.41
CA THR A 309 -8.95 10.69 12.84
C THR A 309 -9.89 11.66 12.12
N ALA A 310 -10.79 11.13 11.28
CA ALA A 310 -11.84 11.91 10.64
C ALA A 310 -12.78 12.65 11.62
N PHE A 311 -12.76 12.27 12.91
CA PHE A 311 -13.51 12.92 13.98
C PHE A 311 -12.67 13.94 14.78
N GLY A 312 -11.44 14.23 14.35
CA GLY A 312 -10.57 15.22 14.98
C GLY A 312 -9.82 14.75 16.23
N TYR A 313 -9.82 13.45 16.53
CA TYR A 313 -9.00 12.90 17.62
C TYR A 313 -7.54 12.78 17.16
N GLU A 314 -6.60 13.29 17.95
CA GLU A 314 -5.17 13.25 17.61
C GLU A 314 -4.35 12.45 18.61
N ARG A 315 -3.36 11.72 18.10
CA ARG A 315 -2.34 11.04 18.91
C ARG A 315 -0.92 11.37 18.42
N PRO A 316 0.08 11.47 19.33
CA PRO A 316 1.49 11.57 18.95
C PRO A 316 1.93 10.43 18.04
N LEU A 317 2.64 10.78 16.96
CA LEU A 317 3.31 9.79 16.12
C LEU A 317 4.54 9.25 16.86
N LYS A 318 4.68 7.92 16.94
CA LYS A 318 5.84 7.27 17.56
C LYS A 318 7.03 7.22 16.59
N VAL A 319 7.53 8.39 16.20
CA VAL A 319 8.55 8.57 15.14
C VAL A 319 9.79 7.69 15.33
N TRP A 320 10.24 7.51 16.57
CA TRP A 320 11.43 6.72 16.91
C TRP A 320 11.24 5.21 16.81
N GLN A 321 10.02 4.73 16.58
CA GLN A 321 9.69 3.31 16.45
C GLN A 321 9.44 2.88 14.99
N LEU A 322 9.31 3.84 14.05
CA LEU A 322 8.92 3.54 12.66
C LEU A 322 9.88 2.59 11.95
N HIS A 323 11.19 2.73 12.19
CA HIS A 323 12.19 1.82 11.63
C HIS A 323 11.96 0.37 12.08
N LYS A 324 11.48 0.14 13.32
CA LYS A 324 11.16 -1.20 13.83
C LYS A 324 9.91 -1.76 13.17
N GLU A 325 8.88 -0.93 12.99
CA GLU A 325 7.68 -1.33 12.27
C GLU A 325 8.01 -1.72 10.82
N ARG A 326 8.89 -0.95 10.15
CA ARG A 326 9.39 -1.26 8.81
C ARG A 326 10.19 -2.57 8.77
N GLN A 327 11.15 -2.76 9.66
CA GLN A 327 11.95 -3.99 9.73
C GLN A 327 11.07 -5.22 10.01
N SER A 328 10.11 -5.09 10.93
CA SER A 328 9.16 -6.15 11.24
C SER A 328 8.25 -6.48 10.06
N LEU A 329 7.81 -5.49 9.29
CA LEU A 329 7.02 -5.70 8.07
C LEU A 329 7.85 -6.47 7.04
N ILE A 330 9.08 -6.02 6.77
CA ILE A 330 9.98 -6.68 5.81
C ILE A 330 10.25 -8.14 6.22
N ALA A 331 10.50 -8.40 7.50
CA ALA A 331 10.76 -9.74 8.02
C ALA A 331 9.52 -10.66 7.97
N ALA A 332 8.32 -10.11 7.95
CA ALA A 332 7.08 -10.88 7.86
C ALA A 332 6.73 -11.33 6.43
N ILE A 333 7.36 -10.73 5.41
CA ILE A 333 7.14 -11.12 4.02
C ILE A 333 7.77 -12.50 3.80
N PRO A 334 7.00 -13.50 3.33
CA PRO A 334 7.53 -14.84 3.08
C PRO A 334 8.63 -14.83 2.02
N ASP A 335 9.63 -15.72 2.13
CA ASP A 335 10.73 -15.83 1.16
C ASP A 335 10.30 -16.40 -0.22
N LYS A 336 9.11 -17.00 -0.29
CA LYS A 336 8.58 -17.67 -1.49
C LYS A 336 7.31 -17.01 -1.98
N GLN A 337 7.18 -16.83 -3.29
CA GLN A 337 6.04 -16.18 -3.90
C GLN A 337 4.74 -16.98 -3.73
N GLU A 338 4.81 -18.31 -3.65
CA GLU A 338 3.63 -19.15 -3.40
C GLU A 338 3.06 -18.93 -1.99
N ASP A 339 3.95 -18.66 -1.03
CA ASP A 339 3.57 -18.39 0.36
C ASP A 339 2.87 -17.04 0.51
N VAL A 340 3.14 -16.06 -0.36
CA VAL A 340 2.40 -14.78 -0.41
C VAL A 340 0.91 -15.02 -0.66
N VAL A 341 0.58 -15.95 -1.56
CA VAL A 341 -0.81 -16.32 -1.84
C VAL A 341 -1.41 -17.14 -0.70
N ALA A 342 -0.67 -18.12 -0.19
CA ALA A 342 -1.16 -19.01 0.85
C ALA A 342 -1.38 -18.30 2.20
N LYS A 343 -0.54 -17.32 2.54
CA LYS A 343 -0.57 -16.58 3.81
C LYS A 343 -1.13 -15.17 3.67
N ARG A 344 -1.82 -14.87 2.56
CA ARG A 344 -2.30 -13.52 2.22
C ARG A 344 -3.04 -12.83 3.37
N SER A 345 -3.99 -13.52 4.00
CA SER A 345 -4.81 -12.93 5.08
C SER A 345 -3.97 -12.54 6.30
N ASP A 346 -2.98 -13.33 6.67
CA ASP A 346 -2.10 -13.03 7.80
C ASP A 346 -1.10 -11.92 7.42
N LEU A 347 -0.58 -11.96 6.19
CA LEU A 347 0.28 -10.91 5.66
C LEU A 347 -0.42 -9.55 5.61
N LEU A 348 -1.67 -9.49 5.14
CA LEU A 348 -2.43 -8.23 5.08
C LEU A 348 -2.68 -7.64 6.47
N LYS A 349 -2.95 -8.47 7.48
CA LYS A 349 -3.09 -7.99 8.87
C LYS A 349 -1.80 -7.35 9.37
N ILE A 350 -0.65 -8.00 9.12
CA ILE A 350 0.65 -7.46 9.53
C ILE A 350 0.93 -6.16 8.77
N VAL A 351 0.75 -6.14 7.44
CA VAL A 351 0.97 -4.93 6.64
C VAL A 351 0.09 -3.78 7.11
N GLN A 352 -1.20 -4.04 7.36
CA GLN A 352 -2.12 -3.03 7.90
C GLN A 352 -1.64 -2.50 9.25
N GLU A 353 -1.40 -3.39 10.22
CA GLU A 353 -0.94 -3.01 11.57
C GLU A 353 0.32 -2.13 11.52
N LYS A 354 1.28 -2.49 10.66
CA LYS A 354 2.56 -1.77 10.55
C LYS A 354 2.42 -0.44 9.81
N LEU A 355 1.65 -0.37 8.72
CA LEU A 355 1.46 0.86 7.96
C LEU A 355 0.52 1.87 8.65
N GLU A 356 -0.40 1.44 9.51
CA GLU A 356 -1.24 2.33 10.35
C GLU A 356 -0.43 3.16 11.36
N HIS A 357 0.83 2.79 11.62
CA HIS A 357 1.76 3.59 12.41
C HIS A 357 2.40 4.74 11.63
N GLY A 358 2.31 4.76 10.29
CA GLY A 358 2.85 5.82 9.43
C GLY A 358 1.80 6.83 8.98
N LEU A 359 2.27 7.98 8.48
CA LEU A 359 1.43 9.02 7.87
C LEU A 359 1.50 8.95 6.34
N GLY A 360 0.36 9.12 5.67
CA GLY A 360 0.32 9.32 4.21
C GLY A 360 0.88 10.69 3.81
N ASP A 361 0.49 11.72 4.55
CA ASP A 361 0.97 13.11 4.48
C ASP A 361 1.14 13.67 5.91
N THR A 362 2.14 14.52 6.13
CA THR A 362 2.47 15.08 7.45
C THR A 362 1.69 16.35 7.78
N GLN A 363 0.96 16.92 6.84
CA GLN A 363 0.32 18.23 6.97
C GLN A 363 -1.11 18.12 7.51
N ARG A 364 -1.53 19.08 8.34
CA ARG A 364 -2.91 19.18 8.83
C ARG A 364 -3.82 19.83 7.78
N PRO A 365 -5.09 19.42 7.65
CA PRO A 365 -5.79 18.34 8.38
C PRO A 365 -5.65 16.94 7.76
N ILE A 366 -4.79 16.78 6.74
CA ILE A 366 -4.67 15.57 5.91
C ILE A 366 -3.98 14.41 6.64
N ASN A 367 -3.29 14.72 7.74
CA ASN A 367 -2.68 13.75 8.67
C ASN A 367 -3.68 12.77 9.34
N GLU A 368 -4.94 12.75 8.89
CA GLU A 368 -5.93 11.71 9.17
C GLU A 368 -5.74 10.46 8.31
N ILE A 369 -5.09 10.61 7.14
CA ILE A 369 -4.79 9.54 6.21
C ILE A 369 -3.51 8.85 6.67
N THR A 370 -3.64 7.60 7.11
CA THR A 370 -2.48 6.78 7.49
C THR A 370 -1.72 6.33 6.25
N LEU A 371 -0.50 5.82 6.45
CA LEU A 371 0.26 5.21 5.36
C LEU A 371 -0.45 3.95 4.82
N TRP A 372 -1.22 3.23 5.66
CA TRP A 372 -2.06 2.12 5.23
C TRP A 372 -3.16 2.57 4.27
N ASP A 373 -3.92 3.61 4.61
CA ASP A 373 -5.02 4.12 3.76
C ASP A 373 -4.49 4.53 2.37
N TYR A 374 -3.32 5.18 2.36
CA TYR A 374 -2.65 5.58 1.13
C TYR A 374 -2.16 4.38 0.31
N ALA A 375 -1.43 3.45 0.94
CA ALA A 375 -0.83 2.31 0.25
C ALA A 375 -1.86 1.27 -0.21
N SER A 376 -2.89 1.01 0.60
CA SER A 376 -3.98 0.08 0.26
C SER A 376 -4.78 0.54 -0.95
N SER A 377 -4.99 1.86 -1.11
CA SER A 377 -5.66 2.43 -2.28
C SER A 377 -4.82 2.27 -3.55
N ILE A 378 -3.49 2.49 -3.47
CA ILE A 378 -2.56 2.23 -4.58
C ILE A 378 -2.57 0.75 -4.95
N ALA A 379 -2.52 -0.14 -3.95
CA ALA A 379 -2.60 -1.58 -4.15
C ALA A 379 -3.91 -2.00 -4.82
N ALA A 380 -5.05 -1.39 -4.44
CA ALA A 380 -6.33 -1.66 -5.06
C ALA A 380 -6.35 -1.34 -6.56
N LEU A 381 -5.88 -0.15 -6.93
CA LEU A 381 -5.82 0.29 -8.34
C LEU A 381 -4.82 -0.54 -9.15
N PHE A 382 -3.63 -0.81 -8.61
CA PHE A 382 -2.61 -1.56 -9.33
C PHE A 382 -3.00 -3.03 -9.52
N LYS A 383 -3.45 -3.70 -8.45
CA LYS A 383 -3.94 -5.08 -8.50
C LYS A 383 -5.01 -5.27 -9.56
N THR A 384 -6.02 -4.39 -9.58
CA THR A 384 -7.13 -4.47 -10.53
C THR A 384 -6.69 -4.15 -11.97
N SER A 385 -5.65 -3.32 -12.16
CA SER A 385 -5.01 -3.11 -13.47
C SER A 385 -4.32 -4.37 -14.00
N ILE A 386 -3.66 -5.13 -13.11
CA ILE A 386 -3.07 -6.42 -13.47
C ILE A 386 -4.16 -7.45 -13.79
N ALA A 387 -5.28 -7.44 -13.05
CA ALA A 387 -6.44 -8.27 -13.38
C ALA A 387 -7.00 -7.94 -14.78
N LYS A 388 -7.11 -6.65 -15.15
CA LYS A 388 -7.48 -6.20 -16.50
C LYS A 388 -6.57 -6.80 -17.57
N SER A 389 -5.26 -6.75 -17.31
CA SER A 389 -4.25 -7.26 -18.24
C SER A 389 -4.46 -8.74 -18.56
N PHE A 390 -4.81 -9.55 -17.56
CA PHE A 390 -5.17 -10.96 -17.77
C PHE A 390 -6.52 -11.15 -18.45
N LEU A 391 -7.52 -10.30 -18.18
CA LEU A 391 -8.80 -10.35 -18.90
C LEU A 391 -8.60 -10.09 -20.40
N GLU A 392 -7.74 -9.15 -20.75
CA GLU A 392 -7.50 -8.70 -22.14
C GLU A 392 -6.42 -9.50 -22.86
N GLY A 393 -5.54 -10.18 -22.12
CA GLY A 393 -4.46 -10.99 -22.69
C GLY A 393 -3.22 -10.20 -23.10
N GLN A 394 -3.12 -8.94 -22.68
CA GLN A 394 -1.98 -8.03 -22.91
C GLN A 394 -1.81 -7.13 -21.68
N VAL A 395 -0.65 -6.51 -21.48
CA VAL A 395 -0.49 -5.53 -20.39
C VAL A 395 -1.43 -4.34 -20.64
N ALA A 396 -2.25 -3.98 -19.66
CA ALA A 396 -3.18 -2.87 -19.78
C ALA A 396 -2.42 -1.55 -20.02
N ASP A 397 -2.90 -0.73 -20.96
CA ASP A 397 -2.32 0.58 -21.22
C ASP A 397 -2.70 1.55 -20.09
N ALA A 398 -1.70 2.06 -19.37
CA ALA A 398 -1.89 3.07 -18.33
C ALA A 398 -2.62 4.32 -18.83
N ASN A 399 -2.50 4.66 -20.13
CA ASN A 399 -3.19 5.81 -20.70
C ASN A 399 -4.68 5.58 -20.96
N GLN A 400 -5.14 4.32 -21.00
CA GLN A 400 -6.54 3.95 -21.22
C GLN A 400 -7.16 3.24 -20.02
N MET A 401 -6.42 3.16 -18.91
CA MET A 401 -6.84 2.44 -17.72
C MET A 401 -7.89 3.24 -16.93
N HIS A 402 -9.05 2.61 -16.79
CA HIS A 402 -10.21 3.10 -16.05
C HIS A 402 -10.70 2.02 -15.09
N TRP A 403 -11.36 2.44 -14.03
CA TRP A 403 -11.95 1.60 -13.00
C TRP A 403 -13.43 1.89 -12.84
N ARG A 404 -14.13 0.94 -12.22
CA ARG A 404 -15.50 1.11 -11.74
C ARG A 404 -15.60 0.71 -10.28
N LEU A 405 -16.64 1.20 -9.61
CA LEU A 405 -17.09 0.64 -8.35
C LEU A 405 -18.11 -0.46 -8.63
N LEU A 406 -17.90 -1.64 -8.06
CA LEU A 406 -18.85 -2.73 -8.01
C LEU A 406 -19.53 -2.73 -6.66
N GLY A 407 -20.81 -2.37 -6.62
CA GLY A 407 -21.65 -2.56 -5.44
C GLY A 407 -22.19 -3.99 -5.42
N VAL A 408 -21.99 -4.72 -4.32
CA VAL A 408 -22.68 -5.98 -4.03
C VAL A 408 -23.55 -5.72 -2.81
N ARG A 409 -24.83 -5.42 -3.05
CA ARG A 409 -25.72 -4.84 -2.06
C ARG A 409 -26.81 -5.81 -1.65
N PHE A 410 -27.13 -5.75 -0.36
CA PHE A 410 -28.20 -6.49 0.28
C PHE A 410 -29.05 -5.50 1.08
N ASN A 411 -30.28 -5.88 1.38
CA ASN A 411 -31.00 -5.27 2.48
C ASN A 411 -30.65 -5.97 3.81
N GLY A 412 -29.39 -5.82 4.21
CA GLY A 412 -28.84 -6.56 5.34
C GLY A 412 -29.39 -6.10 6.68
N LEU A 413 -29.65 -4.79 6.85
CA LEU A 413 -30.29 -4.26 8.06
C LEU A 413 -31.70 -4.83 8.26
N ASP A 414 -32.57 -4.80 7.24
CA ASP A 414 -33.92 -5.38 7.37
C ASP A 414 -33.84 -6.88 7.62
N TYR A 415 -32.92 -7.59 6.95
CA TYR A 415 -32.69 -9.00 7.23
C TYR A 415 -32.31 -9.22 8.70
N ILE A 416 -31.35 -8.49 9.26
CA ILE A 416 -30.93 -8.68 10.64
C ILE A 416 -32.08 -8.35 11.62
N LEU A 417 -32.84 -7.28 11.36
CA LEU A 417 -33.86 -6.73 12.25
C LEU A 417 -35.23 -7.42 12.16
N GLN A 418 -35.45 -8.28 11.18
CA GLN A 418 -36.67 -9.12 11.10
C GLN A 418 -36.81 -10.10 12.29
N ALA A 419 -35.75 -10.38 13.04
CA ALA A 419 -35.81 -11.24 14.22
C ALA A 419 -36.13 -10.44 15.49
N SER A 420 -37.05 -10.95 16.33
CA SER A 420 -37.51 -10.25 17.54
C SER A 420 -36.67 -10.51 18.81
N ARG A 421 -35.87 -11.58 18.84
CA ARG A 421 -35.03 -11.93 19.98
C ARG A 421 -33.57 -11.57 19.71
N ILE A 422 -32.88 -10.98 20.69
CA ILE A 422 -31.43 -10.66 20.62
C ILE A 422 -30.60 -11.91 20.24
N ALA A 423 -31.03 -13.08 20.72
CA ALA A 423 -30.41 -14.35 20.40
C ALA A 423 -30.33 -14.61 18.89
N ASP A 424 -31.44 -14.33 18.20
CA ASP A 424 -31.65 -14.56 16.78
C ASP A 424 -31.03 -13.46 15.92
N ILE A 425 -31.11 -12.19 16.36
CA ILE A 425 -30.49 -11.03 15.70
C ILE A 425 -28.99 -11.27 15.51
N LEU A 426 -28.28 -11.59 16.59
CA LEU A 426 -26.84 -11.84 16.54
C LEU A 426 -26.50 -13.09 15.71
N GLY A 427 -27.36 -14.12 15.73
CA GLY A 427 -27.19 -15.30 14.88
C GLY A 427 -27.30 -14.98 13.39
N ARG A 428 -28.25 -14.13 13.03
CA ARG A 428 -28.41 -13.62 11.66
C ARG A 428 -27.26 -12.71 11.25
N GLN A 429 -26.83 -11.81 12.12
CA GLN A 429 -25.66 -10.95 11.89
C GLN A 429 -24.41 -11.78 11.60
N LYS A 430 -24.13 -12.81 12.41
CA LYS A 430 -22.99 -13.72 12.18
C LYS A 430 -23.09 -14.45 10.84
N LYS A 431 -24.25 -15.04 10.52
CA LYS A 431 -24.48 -15.76 9.26
C LYS A 431 -24.32 -14.83 8.04
N TYR A 432 -24.82 -13.60 8.16
CA TYR A 432 -24.71 -12.58 7.13
C TYR A 432 -23.26 -12.15 6.93
N GLN A 433 -22.54 -11.82 8.00
CA GLN A 433 -21.12 -11.46 7.94
C GLN A 433 -20.29 -12.56 7.28
N GLN A 434 -20.48 -13.83 7.69
CA GLN A 434 -19.81 -14.98 7.06
C GLN A 434 -20.08 -15.10 5.56
N SER A 435 -21.23 -14.62 5.09
CA SER A 435 -21.60 -14.65 3.68
C SER A 435 -20.92 -13.50 2.92
N LEU A 436 -20.87 -12.30 3.51
CA LEU A 436 -20.09 -11.18 2.99
C LEU A 436 -18.60 -11.52 2.89
N ASP A 437 -18.04 -12.13 3.94
CA ASP A 437 -16.63 -12.54 3.98
C ASP A 437 -16.30 -13.53 2.85
N LYS A 438 -17.20 -14.49 2.58
CA LYS A 438 -17.05 -15.45 1.47
C LYS A 438 -17.08 -14.78 0.11
N ILE A 439 -17.98 -13.82 -0.11
CA ILE A 439 -18.01 -13.04 -1.36
C ILE A 439 -16.71 -12.25 -1.51
N CYS A 440 -16.27 -11.58 -0.44
CA CYS A 440 -15.05 -10.81 -0.43
C CYS A 440 -13.83 -11.69 -0.76
N ILE A 441 -13.67 -12.85 -0.12
CA ILE A 441 -12.58 -13.80 -0.43
C ILE A 441 -12.65 -14.26 -1.89
N ALA A 442 -13.84 -14.62 -2.38
CA ALA A 442 -14.01 -15.12 -3.73
C ALA A 442 -13.58 -14.09 -4.81
N LEU A 443 -13.89 -12.81 -4.60
CA LEU A 443 -13.58 -11.73 -5.55
C LEU A 443 -12.17 -11.14 -5.37
N THR A 444 -11.65 -11.08 -4.13
CA THR A 444 -10.37 -10.41 -3.82
C THR A 444 -9.18 -11.36 -3.75
N GLN A 445 -9.42 -12.65 -3.57
CA GLN A 445 -8.37 -13.64 -3.36
C GLN A 445 -8.47 -14.83 -4.30
N ASP A 446 -9.65 -15.39 -4.56
CA ASP A 446 -9.75 -16.59 -5.40
C ASP A 446 -9.69 -16.27 -6.89
N THR A 447 -10.43 -15.24 -7.34
CA THR A 447 -10.45 -14.75 -8.74
C THR A 447 -9.68 -13.44 -8.96
N PRO A 448 -8.89 -13.01 -7.96
CA PRO A 448 -8.65 -11.63 -7.52
C PRO A 448 -9.00 -10.48 -8.51
N VAL A 449 -10.25 -10.38 -9.00
CA VAL A 449 -10.69 -9.31 -9.93
C VAL A 449 -10.73 -7.95 -9.26
N ALA A 450 -10.92 -7.96 -7.95
CA ALA A 450 -11.47 -6.84 -7.20
C ALA A 450 -10.64 -6.54 -5.95
N SER A 451 -10.78 -5.32 -5.47
CA SER A 451 -10.28 -4.90 -4.15
C SER A 451 -11.39 -4.24 -3.36
N LEU A 452 -11.62 -4.73 -2.14
CA LEU A 452 -12.63 -4.18 -1.24
C LEU A 452 -12.18 -2.79 -0.80
N VAL A 453 -13.05 -1.79 -0.94
CA VAL A 453 -12.78 -0.42 -0.50
C VAL A 453 -13.77 0.06 0.57
N TYR A 454 -14.93 -0.58 0.68
CA TYR A 454 -15.90 -0.24 1.70
C TYR A 454 -16.85 -1.41 2.00
N GLN A 455 -17.28 -1.50 3.25
CA GLN A 455 -18.25 -2.48 3.74
C GLN A 455 -19.15 -1.81 4.78
N ASP A 456 -20.46 -2.05 4.66
CA ASP A 456 -21.47 -1.68 5.65
C ASP A 456 -22.43 -2.86 5.88
N GLU A 457 -23.45 -2.64 6.71
CA GLU A 457 -24.49 -3.65 6.96
C GLU A 457 -25.30 -4.00 5.71
N ASN A 458 -25.31 -3.15 4.68
CA ASN A 458 -26.03 -3.33 3.44
C ASN A 458 -25.13 -3.86 2.30
N GLY A 459 -23.89 -4.23 2.58
CA GLY A 459 -23.05 -4.98 1.66
C GLY A 459 -21.66 -4.39 1.45
N LEU A 460 -21.16 -4.54 0.22
CA LEU A 460 -19.74 -4.41 -0.11
C LEU A 460 -19.58 -3.52 -1.34
N PHE A 461 -18.52 -2.71 -1.34
CA PHE A 461 -18.07 -1.99 -2.53
C PHE A 461 -16.64 -2.36 -2.85
N PHE A 462 -16.42 -2.68 -4.11
CA PHE A 462 -15.11 -3.02 -4.64
C PHE A 462 -14.69 -2.05 -5.72
N VAL A 463 -13.40 -1.80 -5.83
CA VAL A 463 -12.79 -1.30 -7.07
C VAL A 463 -12.54 -2.50 -7.98
N VAL A 464 -12.90 -2.35 -9.25
CA VAL A 464 -12.69 -3.33 -10.33
C VAL A 464 -12.16 -2.63 -11.58
N PRO A 465 -11.48 -3.34 -12.49
CA PRO A 465 -11.13 -2.75 -13.78
C PRO A 465 -12.36 -2.59 -14.68
N ASP A 466 -12.40 -1.52 -15.47
CA ASP A 466 -13.31 -1.43 -16.60
C ASP A 466 -12.79 -2.30 -17.75
N SER A 467 -13.58 -3.28 -18.18
CA SER A 467 -13.25 -4.19 -19.28
C SER A 467 -14.50 -4.84 -19.87
N ASP A 468 -14.58 -4.92 -21.20
CA ASP A 468 -15.66 -5.59 -21.93
C ASP A 468 -15.74 -7.11 -21.63
N ASN A 469 -14.63 -7.68 -21.14
CA ASN A 469 -14.54 -9.08 -20.73
C ASN A 469 -15.08 -9.33 -19.31
N LEU A 470 -15.48 -8.29 -18.57
CA LEU A 470 -16.03 -8.42 -17.22
C LEU A 470 -17.52 -8.00 -17.22
N LYS A 471 -18.41 -8.98 -17.38
CA LYS A 471 -19.85 -8.75 -17.45
C LYS A 471 -20.52 -8.88 -16.08
N LEU A 472 -21.55 -8.07 -15.85
CA LEU A 472 -22.28 -8.06 -14.60
C LEU A 472 -23.02 -9.39 -14.39
N GLU A 473 -23.57 -9.98 -15.45
CA GLU A 473 -24.30 -11.25 -15.38
C GLU A 473 -23.41 -12.42 -14.94
N ASP A 474 -22.15 -12.42 -15.40
CA ASP A 474 -21.14 -13.40 -15.02
C ASP A 474 -20.77 -13.26 -13.54
N LEU A 475 -20.61 -12.02 -13.06
CA LEU A 475 -20.37 -11.71 -11.65
C LEU A 475 -21.56 -12.10 -10.77
N GLN A 476 -22.80 -11.79 -11.17
CA GLN A 476 -24.01 -12.19 -10.44
C GLN A 476 -24.06 -13.71 -10.32
N SER A 477 -23.87 -14.41 -11.44
CA SER A 477 -23.88 -15.88 -11.46
C SER A 477 -22.78 -16.48 -10.60
N PHE A 478 -21.61 -15.85 -10.56
CA PHE A 478 -20.50 -16.26 -9.69
C PHE A 478 -20.84 -16.04 -8.21
N ILE A 479 -21.34 -14.87 -7.84
CA ILE A 479 -21.73 -14.52 -6.46
C ILE A 479 -22.86 -15.42 -5.97
N ASP A 480 -23.90 -15.62 -6.78
CA ASP A 480 -25.03 -16.51 -6.46
C ASP A 480 -24.52 -17.94 -6.17
N LYS A 481 -23.56 -18.46 -6.95
CA LYS A 481 -22.92 -19.76 -6.68
C LYS A 481 -22.13 -19.78 -5.36
N GLN A 482 -21.45 -18.69 -5.00
CA GLN A 482 -20.72 -18.64 -3.72
C GLN A 482 -21.68 -18.60 -2.53
N LEU A 483 -22.80 -17.90 -2.64
CA LEU A 483 -23.86 -17.87 -1.63
C LEU A 483 -24.55 -19.23 -1.46
N GLN A 484 -24.79 -19.96 -2.55
CA GLN A 484 -25.29 -21.33 -2.49
C GLN A 484 -24.30 -22.25 -1.75
N LYS A 485 -23.01 -22.19 -2.07
CA LYS A 485 -21.96 -22.94 -1.35
C LYS A 485 -21.88 -22.55 0.12
N SER A 486 -22.21 -21.30 0.47
CA SER A 486 -22.23 -20.82 1.85
C SER A 486 -23.48 -21.21 2.62
N GLN A 487 -24.47 -21.84 1.98
CA GLN A 487 -25.79 -22.13 2.53
C GLN A 487 -26.54 -20.86 2.99
N PHE A 488 -26.25 -19.74 2.32
CA PHE A 488 -26.93 -18.47 2.54
C PHE A 488 -27.91 -18.21 1.40
N GLU A 489 -29.14 -18.69 1.57
CA GLU A 489 -30.21 -18.55 0.58
C GLU A 489 -31.29 -17.55 1.03
N ASP A 490 -31.07 -16.85 2.14
CA ASP A 490 -32.08 -15.99 2.78
C ASP A 490 -32.22 -14.62 2.11
N LEU A 491 -31.18 -14.20 1.37
CA LEU A 491 -31.17 -12.99 0.57
C LEU A 491 -30.41 -13.23 -0.73
N ARG A 492 -30.87 -12.60 -1.80
CA ARG A 492 -30.14 -12.46 -3.04
C ARG A 492 -29.58 -11.04 -3.14
N PRO A 493 -28.27 -10.87 -3.41
CA PRO A 493 -27.69 -9.56 -3.60
C PRO A 493 -28.15 -8.96 -4.92
N ALA A 494 -28.32 -7.65 -4.95
CA ALA A 494 -28.27 -6.90 -6.18
C ALA A 494 -26.84 -6.41 -6.39
N ILE A 495 -26.36 -6.55 -7.62
CA ILE A 495 -25.07 -6.00 -8.00
C ILE A 495 -25.26 -4.88 -9.02
N SER A 496 -24.40 -3.86 -8.93
CA SER A 496 -24.43 -2.71 -9.82
C SER A 496 -23.04 -2.18 -10.07
N TRP A 497 -22.85 -1.63 -11.27
CA TRP A 497 -21.71 -0.78 -11.59
C TRP A 497 -21.96 0.65 -11.12
N SER A 498 -20.89 1.38 -10.82
CA SER A 498 -20.92 2.84 -10.96
C SER A 498 -21.29 3.23 -12.39
N GLU A 499 -22.04 4.34 -12.54
CA GLU A 499 -22.58 4.81 -13.82
C GLU A 499 -21.52 4.92 -14.93
N THR A 500 -20.35 5.46 -14.61
CA THR A 500 -19.27 5.67 -15.57
C THR A 500 -17.96 5.00 -15.12
N PRO A 501 -17.19 4.43 -16.07
CA PRO A 501 -15.77 4.19 -15.88
C PRO A 501 -15.05 5.51 -15.64
N LEU A 502 -14.15 5.53 -14.66
CA LEU A 502 -13.43 6.73 -14.28
C LEU A 502 -11.97 6.40 -13.93
N ARG A 503 -11.12 7.41 -13.94
CA ARG A 503 -9.79 7.30 -13.32
C ARG A 503 -9.90 7.17 -11.81
N GLY A 504 -8.83 6.70 -11.17
CA GLY A 504 -8.81 6.47 -9.72
C GLY A 504 -9.18 7.72 -8.91
N LYS A 505 -8.64 8.90 -9.25
CA LYS A 505 -8.96 10.19 -8.58
C LYS A 505 -10.44 10.57 -8.63
N GLN A 506 -11.16 10.06 -9.62
CA GLN A 506 -12.52 10.45 -9.94
C GLN A 506 -13.55 9.47 -9.37
N LEU A 507 -13.11 8.30 -8.86
CA LEU A 507 -14.01 7.34 -8.22
C LEU A 507 -14.67 7.98 -6.99
N ASN A 508 -15.99 8.10 -7.02
CA ASN A 508 -16.77 8.76 -5.97
C ASN A 508 -17.66 7.77 -5.23
N LEU A 509 -17.08 7.07 -4.25
CA LEU A 509 -17.82 6.14 -3.40
C LEU A 509 -18.97 6.83 -2.67
N GLY A 510 -18.79 8.08 -2.22
CA GLY A 510 -19.83 8.83 -1.52
C GLY A 510 -21.10 9.04 -2.36
N GLN A 511 -20.96 9.25 -3.67
CA GLN A 511 -22.09 9.34 -4.60
C GLN A 511 -22.79 7.98 -4.76
N GLU A 512 -22.03 6.90 -4.92
CA GLU A 512 -22.59 5.55 -5.02
C GLU A 512 -23.34 5.12 -3.75
N LEU A 513 -22.85 5.52 -2.58
CA LEU A 513 -23.51 5.23 -1.29
C LEU A 513 -24.84 5.97 -1.12
N LYS A 514 -25.00 7.17 -1.71
CA LYS A 514 -26.23 7.97 -1.63
C LYS A 514 -27.35 7.49 -2.56
N ARG A 515 -27.03 6.69 -3.58
CA ARG A 515 -28.03 6.22 -4.55
C ARG A 515 -29.01 5.25 -3.87
N GLN A 516 -30.29 5.62 -3.84
CA GLN A 516 -31.34 4.81 -3.22
C GLN A 516 -31.59 3.50 -3.98
N ASP A 517 -31.39 3.50 -5.30
CA ASP A 517 -31.50 2.31 -6.15
C ASP A 517 -30.45 1.24 -5.81
N ASN A 518 -29.37 1.61 -5.09
CA ASN A 518 -28.33 0.69 -4.65
C ASN A 518 -28.72 -0.10 -3.39
N ILE A 519 -29.85 0.16 -2.72
CA ILE A 519 -30.35 -0.74 -1.66
C ILE A 519 -31.49 -1.56 -2.25
N PRO A 520 -31.23 -2.82 -2.64
CA PRO A 520 -32.28 -3.63 -3.24
C PRO A 520 -33.40 -3.89 -2.24
N ARG A 521 -34.63 -4.00 -2.74
CA ARG A 521 -35.70 -4.61 -1.95
C ARG A 521 -35.26 -6.03 -1.55
N PRO A 522 -35.69 -6.56 -0.38
CA PRO A 522 -35.42 -7.94 -0.02
C PRO A 522 -35.87 -8.85 -1.16
N SER A 523 -34.91 -9.36 -1.92
CA SER A 523 -35.17 -10.24 -3.04
C SER A 523 -34.74 -11.63 -2.60
N ILE A 524 -35.72 -12.48 -2.36
CA ILE A 524 -35.50 -13.89 -2.13
C ILE A 524 -35.91 -14.63 -3.40
N ASP A 525 -35.22 -15.71 -3.70
CA ASP A 525 -35.59 -16.55 -4.84
C ASP A 525 -36.94 -17.23 -4.55
N PRO A 526 -38.02 -16.89 -5.30
CA PRO A 526 -39.34 -17.46 -5.05
C PRO A 526 -39.38 -18.97 -5.27
N ASP A 527 -38.57 -19.50 -6.18
CA ASP A 527 -38.51 -20.94 -6.44
C ASP A 527 -37.90 -21.69 -5.26
N LYS A 528 -36.92 -21.08 -4.59
CA LYS A 528 -36.36 -21.60 -3.32
C LYS A 528 -37.37 -21.59 -2.19
N VAL A 529 -38.13 -20.50 -2.05
CA VAL A 529 -39.22 -20.45 -1.05
C VAL A 529 -40.22 -21.57 -1.32
N LYS A 530 -40.64 -21.74 -2.58
CA LYS A 530 -41.55 -22.82 -2.98
C LYS A 530 -40.97 -24.20 -2.68
N GLU A 531 -39.68 -24.42 -2.93
CA GLU A 531 -38.96 -25.66 -2.60
C GLU A 531 -39.01 -25.96 -1.09
N TRP A 532 -38.72 -24.96 -0.23
CA TRP A 532 -38.74 -25.14 1.23
C TRP A 532 -40.12 -25.48 1.77
N TRP A 533 -41.17 -24.92 1.19
CA TRP A 533 -42.54 -25.21 1.56
C TRP A 533 -43.01 -26.55 0.99
N GLY A 534 -42.64 -26.89 -0.25
CA GLY A 534 -43.10 -28.09 -0.92
C GLY A 534 -44.62 -28.22 -0.85
N ASN A 535 -45.11 -29.33 -0.29
CA ASN A 535 -46.55 -29.55 -0.02
C ASN A 535 -46.93 -29.36 1.46
N HIS A 536 -46.07 -28.74 2.28
CA HIS A 536 -46.33 -28.58 3.71
C HIS A 536 -47.27 -27.40 3.97
N SER A 537 -48.34 -27.64 4.73
CA SER A 537 -49.20 -26.59 5.29
C SER A 537 -48.87 -26.38 6.77
N ARG A 538 -47.84 -25.59 7.07
CA ARG A 538 -47.36 -25.29 8.44
C ARG A 538 -47.35 -23.78 8.69
N GLN A 539 -47.17 -23.37 9.95
CA GLN A 539 -46.94 -21.96 10.28
C GLN A 539 -45.57 -21.48 9.77
N ILE A 540 -45.48 -20.19 9.47
CA ILE A 540 -44.24 -19.53 9.07
C ILE A 540 -43.34 -19.41 10.32
N CYS A 541 -42.04 -19.67 10.15
CA CYS A 541 -41.05 -19.48 11.20
C CYS A 541 -40.96 -18.02 11.66
N GLU A 542 -41.10 -17.76 12.96
CA GLU A 542 -41.03 -16.42 13.55
C GLU A 542 -39.64 -15.77 13.49
N VAL A 543 -38.59 -16.58 13.26
CA VAL A 543 -37.19 -16.11 13.26
C VAL A 543 -36.76 -15.60 11.88
N CYS A 544 -37.06 -16.36 10.83
CA CYS A 544 -36.68 -15.98 9.46
C CYS A 544 -37.82 -15.36 8.66
N GLY A 545 -39.09 -15.58 9.03
CA GLY A 545 -40.26 -15.11 8.28
C GLY A 545 -40.47 -15.80 6.93
N LEU A 546 -39.71 -16.86 6.62
CA LEU A 546 -39.63 -17.43 5.26
C LEU A 546 -39.95 -18.92 5.19
N ARG A 547 -39.40 -19.73 6.11
CA ARG A 547 -39.50 -21.20 6.07
C ARG A 547 -40.61 -21.75 6.96
N PRO A 548 -41.16 -22.95 6.69
CA PRO A 548 -42.11 -23.60 7.58
C PRO A 548 -41.44 -24.04 8.91
N VAL A 549 -42.20 -24.05 10.00
CA VAL A 549 -41.74 -24.56 11.30
C VAL A 549 -41.46 -26.07 11.27
N ILE A 550 -40.55 -26.53 12.16
CA ILE A 550 -40.18 -27.96 12.26
C ILE A 550 -41.40 -28.82 12.65
N SER A 551 -42.20 -28.33 13.59
CA SER A 551 -43.40 -28.97 14.13
C SER A 551 -44.39 -27.91 14.64
N ARG A 552 -45.62 -28.31 14.99
CA ARG A 552 -46.63 -27.42 15.56
C ARG A 552 -46.25 -26.88 16.96
N GLU A 553 -45.32 -27.53 17.65
CA GLU A 553 -44.86 -27.16 19.00
C GLU A 553 -43.67 -26.20 18.97
N THR A 554 -43.08 -25.97 17.80
CA THR A 554 -41.91 -25.11 17.61
C THR A 554 -42.27 -23.86 16.82
N SER A 555 -41.76 -22.70 17.22
CA SER A 555 -41.97 -21.46 16.47
C SER A 555 -40.88 -21.15 15.42
N TYR A 556 -39.95 -22.09 15.20
CA TYR A 556 -38.79 -21.90 14.34
C TYR A 556 -38.57 -23.07 13.36
N CYS A 557 -37.90 -22.77 12.23
CA CYS A 557 -37.53 -23.76 11.21
C CYS A 557 -36.22 -24.49 11.57
N SER A 558 -35.88 -25.53 10.81
CA SER A 558 -34.65 -26.33 10.99
C SER A 558 -33.39 -25.48 10.91
N GLU A 559 -33.31 -24.53 9.98
CA GLU A 559 -32.13 -23.69 9.83
C GLU A 559 -31.97 -22.71 10.99
N CYS A 560 -33.06 -22.07 11.43
CA CYS A 560 -33.02 -21.22 12.62
C CYS A 560 -32.68 -22.01 13.90
N LYS A 561 -33.05 -23.30 13.96
CA LYS A 561 -32.63 -24.19 15.06
C LYS A 561 -31.11 -24.36 15.09
N LYS A 562 -30.48 -24.64 13.93
CA LYS A 562 -29.02 -24.80 13.84
C LYS A 562 -28.30 -23.53 14.29
N THR A 563 -28.75 -22.36 13.80
CA THR A 563 -28.19 -21.06 14.20
C THR A 563 -28.25 -20.85 15.72
N ARG A 564 -29.33 -21.28 16.38
CA ARG A 564 -29.45 -21.22 17.84
C ARG A 564 -28.53 -22.21 18.56
N GLN A 565 -28.42 -23.44 18.06
CA GLN A 565 -27.61 -24.50 18.67
C GLN A 565 -26.11 -24.16 18.64
N ASP A 566 -25.60 -23.67 17.51
CA ASP A 566 -24.20 -23.25 17.36
C ASP A 566 -23.83 -22.16 18.38
N ARG A 567 -24.78 -21.26 18.67
CA ARG A 567 -24.59 -20.22 19.67
C ARG A 567 -24.59 -20.78 21.09
N MET A 568 -25.52 -21.68 21.43
CA MET A 568 -25.55 -22.33 22.75
C MET A 568 -24.26 -23.07 23.08
N GLN A 569 -23.50 -23.51 22.07
CA GLN A 569 -22.17 -24.12 22.26
C GLN A 569 -21.05 -23.08 22.45
N THR A 570 -21.25 -21.84 21.96
CA THR A 570 -20.27 -20.75 22.06
C THR A 570 -20.40 -19.99 23.39
N TRP A 571 -21.60 -19.97 23.97
CA TRP A 571 -21.88 -19.51 25.33
C TRP A 571 -21.48 -20.56 26.36
#